data_AF-A0A2V7JHC9-F1
#
_entry.id   AF-A0A2V7JHC9-F1
#
_cell.length_a   1.000
_cell.length_b   1.000
_cell.length_c   1.000
_cell.angle_alpha   90.00
_cell.angle_beta   90.00
_cell.angle_gamma   90.00
#
_symmetry.space_group_name_H-M   'P 1'
#
loop_
_entity.id
_entity.type
_entity.pdbx_description
1 polymer ?
#
loop_
_entity_poly.entity_id
_entity_poly.type
_entity_poly.pdbx_seq_one_letter_code
_entity_poly.pdbx_strand_id
1 'polypeptide(L)'
;LARLVASSQSRKARSAHLAPADQQLFTRDSTARAQATARQRATLAAALQQLAADSTALTTTFAPAIQSLNDYLAVYPGDVDAATSLAILYAQSGHAAQAAAVFDSLAAHAKDLDAEALLGPGMRLVGQGMYRPGARALALGLAKNPYRRDALFSLAAAYYQLRDSASLLPTAQRLLALDPLGRPSLRFMAAGWDFRGARDSVASVVAANLKAGSSRPFRITLEFLDAAGQPVASYTQDIPAIPPRQSQAFDVKVSGRGIAGWRYRAS
;
A
#
# COMPACT_ATOMS: atom_id res chain seq x y z
N LEU A 1 -15.83 27.38 44.49
CA LEU A 1 -17.06 27.70 43.72
C LEU A 1 -16.94 28.97 42.87
N ALA A 2 -16.53 30.13 43.43
CA ALA A 2 -16.50 31.41 42.70
C ALA A 2 -15.67 31.43 41.39
N ARG A 3 -14.50 30.77 41.37
CA ARG A 3 -13.67 30.67 40.15
C ARG A 3 -14.33 29.86 39.01
N LEU A 4 -15.13 28.85 39.37
CA LEU A 4 -15.87 28.02 38.43
C LEU A 4 -17.05 28.79 37.81
N VAL A 5 -17.72 29.61 38.62
CA VAL A 5 -18.82 30.49 38.16
C VAL A 5 -18.30 31.61 37.26
N ALA A 6 -17.17 32.24 37.61
CA ALA A 6 -16.52 33.25 36.77
C ALA A 6 -16.07 32.67 35.41
N SER A 7 -15.55 31.44 35.42
CA SER A 7 -15.15 30.70 34.21
C SER A 7 -16.34 30.36 33.31
N SER A 8 -17.49 29.99 33.87
CA SER A 8 -18.69 29.68 33.09
C SER A 8 -19.35 30.93 32.51
N GLN A 9 -19.37 32.04 33.25
CA GLN A 9 -19.86 33.34 32.77
C GLN A 9 -18.97 33.92 31.67
N SER A 10 -17.64 33.80 31.80
CA SER A 10 -16.68 34.19 30.76
C SER A 10 -16.84 33.40 29.46
N ARG A 11 -17.19 32.10 29.55
CA ARG A 11 -17.50 31.25 28.38
C ARG A 11 -18.86 31.58 27.77
N LYS A 12 -19.87 31.89 28.59
CA LYS A 12 -21.18 32.34 28.14
C LYS A 12 -21.12 33.70 27.42
N ALA A 13 -20.32 34.64 27.92
CA ALA A 13 -20.17 35.96 27.31
C ALA A 13 -19.45 35.94 25.95
N ARG A 14 -18.59 34.94 25.70
CA ARG A 14 -17.75 34.84 24.49
C ARG A 14 -18.36 34.08 23.30
N SER A 15 -19.60 33.60 23.42
CA SER A 15 -20.38 33.02 22.29
C SER A 15 -19.53 32.16 21.31
N ALA A 16 -18.96 31.06 21.84
CA ALA A 16 -18.19 30.06 21.09
C ALA A 16 -16.90 30.55 20.38
N HIS A 17 -16.36 31.72 20.74
CA HIS A 17 -15.06 32.19 20.26
C HIS A 17 -13.95 31.92 21.30
N LEU A 18 -12.86 31.28 20.86
CA LEU A 18 -11.63 31.08 21.66
C LEU A 18 -11.10 32.43 22.15
N ALA A 19 -10.45 32.48 23.33
CA ALA A 19 -9.76 33.71 23.72
C ALA A 19 -8.64 34.03 22.71
N PRO A 20 -8.28 35.31 22.51
CA PRO A 20 -7.22 35.68 21.56
C PRO A 20 -5.91 34.89 21.76
N ALA A 21 -5.53 34.62 23.01
CA ALA A 21 -4.37 33.79 23.35
C ALA A 21 -4.53 32.32 22.89
N ASP A 22 -5.71 31.72 23.09
CA ASP A 22 -6.01 30.35 22.66
C ASP A 22 -6.07 30.24 21.12
N GLN A 23 -6.58 31.28 20.45
CA GLN A 23 -6.63 31.35 18.98
C GLN A 23 -5.22 31.49 18.38
N GLN A 24 -4.35 32.30 19.01
CA GLN A 24 -2.94 32.41 18.62
C GLN A 24 -2.19 31.09 18.83
N LEU A 25 -2.42 30.39 19.95
CA LEU A 25 -1.84 29.07 20.22
C LEU A 25 -2.30 28.03 19.19
N PHE A 26 -3.61 27.94 18.92
CA PHE A 26 -4.16 27.02 17.91
C PHE A 26 -3.60 27.31 16.50
N THR A 27 -3.44 28.59 16.13
CA THR A 27 -2.87 29.00 14.84
C THR A 27 -1.38 28.64 14.75
N ARG A 28 -0.63 28.83 15.84
CA ARG A 28 0.78 28.44 15.92
C ARG A 28 0.96 26.92 15.82
N ASP A 29 0.14 26.15 16.51
CA ASP A 29 0.20 24.68 16.48
C ASP A 29 -0.22 24.12 15.12
N SER A 30 -1.23 24.71 14.48
CA SER A 30 -1.67 24.30 13.14
C SER A 30 -0.63 24.64 12.06
N THR A 31 -0.01 25.82 12.12
CA THR A 31 1.09 26.19 11.21
C THR A 31 2.33 25.32 11.43
N ALA A 32 2.70 25.01 12.68
CA ALA A 32 3.79 24.11 13.00
C ALA A 32 3.55 22.69 12.47
N ARG A 33 2.34 22.13 12.64
CA ARG A 33 1.96 20.85 12.04
C ARG A 33 2.00 20.88 10.53
N ALA A 34 1.46 21.92 9.89
CA ALA A 34 1.47 22.04 8.43
C ALA A 34 2.91 22.08 7.88
N GLN A 35 3.80 22.82 8.54
CA GLN A 35 5.22 22.85 8.19
C GLN A 35 5.92 21.50 8.39
N ALA A 36 5.62 20.78 9.47
CA ALA A 36 6.18 19.44 9.71
C ALA A 36 5.74 18.45 8.62
N THR A 37 4.47 18.45 8.23
CA THR A 37 3.96 17.62 7.13
C THR A 37 4.57 18.02 5.79
N ALA A 38 4.71 19.33 5.52
CA ALA A 38 5.36 19.81 4.29
C ALA A 38 6.83 19.38 4.20
N ARG A 39 7.57 19.46 5.31
CA ARG A 39 8.97 18.95 5.39
C ARG A 39 9.02 17.45 5.15
N GLN A 40 8.14 16.67 5.79
CA GLN A 40 8.08 15.22 5.58
C GLN A 40 7.79 14.84 4.12
N ARG A 41 6.88 15.58 3.46
CA ARG A 41 6.59 15.38 2.04
C ARG A 41 7.78 15.74 1.16
N ALA A 42 8.48 16.84 1.46
CA ALA A 42 9.67 17.25 0.73
C ALA A 42 10.81 16.22 0.87
N THR A 43 11.05 15.70 2.08
CA THR A 43 12.05 14.64 2.30
C THR A 43 11.71 13.35 1.56
N LEU A 44 10.42 12.97 1.54
CA LEU A 44 9.97 11.80 0.80
C LEU A 44 10.13 12.00 -0.71
N ALA A 45 9.76 13.17 -1.23
CA ALA A 45 9.91 13.50 -2.64
C ALA A 45 11.39 13.48 -3.08
N ALA A 46 12.29 14.04 -2.27
CA ALA A 46 13.73 13.99 -2.52
C ALA A 46 14.27 12.54 -2.50
N ALA A 47 13.84 11.73 -1.54
CA ALA A 47 14.23 10.32 -1.47
C ALA A 47 13.74 9.53 -2.71
N LEU A 48 12.52 9.80 -3.19
CA LEU A 48 12.00 9.18 -4.42
C LEU A 48 12.78 9.61 -5.66
N GLN A 49 13.14 10.88 -5.77
CA GLN A 49 13.97 11.37 -6.88
C GLN A 49 15.35 10.72 -6.88
N GLN A 50 15.98 10.58 -5.71
CA GLN A 50 17.28 9.94 -5.58
C GLN A 50 17.20 8.44 -5.91
N LEU A 51 16.18 7.73 -5.43
CA LEU A 51 15.91 6.34 -5.81
C LEU A 51 15.72 6.18 -7.33
N ALA A 52 15.02 7.12 -7.97
CA ALA A 52 14.84 7.10 -9.43
C ALA A 52 16.18 7.33 -10.15
N ALA A 53 17.00 8.29 -9.71
CA ALA A 53 18.32 8.54 -10.27
C ALA A 53 19.24 7.32 -10.12
N ASP A 54 19.29 6.72 -8.93
CA ASP A 54 20.07 5.51 -8.66
C ASP A 54 19.62 4.35 -9.56
N SER A 55 18.30 4.17 -9.74
CA SER A 55 17.74 3.17 -10.65
C SER A 55 18.14 3.40 -12.11
N THR A 56 18.15 4.66 -12.58
CA THR A 56 18.58 4.99 -13.95
C THR A 56 20.08 4.76 -14.17
N ALA A 57 20.91 5.07 -13.17
CA ALA A 57 22.35 4.80 -13.21
C ALA A 57 22.63 3.29 -13.27
N LEU A 58 21.93 2.49 -12.45
CA LEU A 58 22.04 1.03 -12.47
C LEU A 58 21.54 0.44 -13.79
N THR A 59 20.46 0.97 -14.36
CA THR A 59 19.95 0.56 -15.69
C THR A 59 21.02 0.72 -16.75
N THR A 60 21.69 1.88 -16.78
CA THR A 60 22.73 2.17 -17.76
C THR A 60 23.96 1.29 -17.54
N THR A 61 24.34 1.08 -16.27
CA THR A 61 25.52 0.28 -15.90
C THR A 61 25.35 -1.20 -16.24
N PHE A 62 24.15 -1.75 -16.04
CA PHE A 62 23.88 -3.17 -16.29
C PHE A 62 23.48 -3.49 -17.72
N ALA A 63 23.20 -2.49 -18.57
CA ALA A 63 22.72 -2.72 -19.93
C ALA A 63 23.62 -3.68 -20.75
N PRO A 64 24.97 -3.57 -20.75
CA PRO A 64 25.82 -4.51 -21.48
C PRO A 64 25.73 -5.93 -20.94
N ALA A 65 25.73 -6.10 -19.62
CA ALA A 65 25.65 -7.42 -18.97
C ALA A 65 24.29 -8.09 -19.19
N ILE A 66 23.20 -7.31 -19.13
CA ILE A 66 21.85 -7.76 -19.46
C ILE A 66 21.80 -8.22 -20.92
N GLN A 67 22.38 -7.46 -21.84
CA GLN A 67 22.42 -7.84 -23.25
C GLN A 67 23.19 -9.16 -23.45
N SER A 68 24.39 -9.30 -22.88
CA SER A 68 25.17 -10.53 -23.01
C SER A 68 24.46 -11.76 -22.45
N LEU A 69 23.75 -11.62 -21.32
CA LEU A 69 22.98 -12.72 -20.75
C LEU A 69 21.73 -13.06 -21.58
N ASN A 70 21.07 -12.07 -22.18
CA ASN A 70 19.98 -12.31 -23.13
C ASN A 70 20.48 -13.07 -24.36
N ASP A 71 21.60 -12.66 -24.95
CA ASP A 71 22.20 -13.33 -26.11
C ASP A 71 22.60 -14.77 -25.76
N TYR A 72 23.17 -14.97 -24.56
CA TYR A 72 23.51 -16.30 -24.05
C TYR A 72 22.28 -17.19 -23.88
N LEU A 73 21.22 -16.68 -23.23
CA LEU A 73 19.99 -17.44 -23.00
C LEU A 73 19.17 -17.68 -24.27
N ALA A 74 19.40 -16.92 -25.35
CA ALA A 74 18.85 -17.24 -26.66
C ALA A 74 19.42 -18.55 -27.22
N VAL A 75 20.68 -18.88 -26.88
CA VAL A 75 21.35 -20.12 -27.29
C VAL A 75 21.11 -21.24 -26.27
N TYR A 76 21.13 -20.91 -24.97
CA TYR A 76 20.99 -21.86 -23.86
C TYR A 76 19.78 -21.50 -22.97
N PRO A 77 18.54 -21.61 -23.47
CA PRO A 77 17.36 -21.10 -22.78
C PRO A 77 16.98 -21.86 -21.50
N GLY A 78 17.62 -23.01 -21.24
CA GLY A 78 17.45 -23.80 -20.04
C GLY A 78 18.48 -23.56 -18.93
N ASP A 79 19.44 -22.65 -19.13
CA ASP A 79 20.46 -22.37 -18.12
C ASP A 79 19.86 -21.56 -16.95
N VAL A 80 19.73 -22.24 -15.82
CA VAL A 80 19.11 -21.72 -14.59
C VAL A 80 19.96 -20.62 -13.94
N ASP A 81 21.29 -20.76 -13.98
CA ASP A 81 22.20 -19.82 -13.33
C ASP A 81 22.31 -18.52 -14.13
N ALA A 82 22.36 -18.61 -15.46
CA ALA A 82 22.28 -17.46 -16.35
C ALA A 82 20.91 -16.76 -16.24
N ALA A 83 19.81 -17.51 -16.21
CA ALA A 83 18.47 -16.95 -15.99
C ALA A 83 18.34 -16.26 -14.62
N THR A 84 18.90 -16.85 -13.56
CA THR A 84 18.89 -16.24 -12.23
C THR A 84 19.71 -14.95 -12.21
N SER A 85 20.89 -14.96 -12.82
CA SER A 85 21.75 -13.78 -12.95
C SER A 85 21.05 -12.65 -13.71
N LEU A 86 20.38 -12.97 -14.82
CA LEU A 86 19.62 -12.00 -15.60
C LEU A 86 18.46 -11.41 -14.79
N ALA A 87 17.72 -12.25 -14.05
CA ALA A 87 16.63 -11.79 -13.19
C ALA A 87 17.13 -10.84 -12.08
N ILE A 88 18.31 -11.11 -11.50
CA ILE A 88 18.96 -10.24 -10.51
C ILE A 88 19.27 -8.87 -11.12
N LEU A 89 19.92 -8.83 -12.30
CA LEU A 89 20.28 -7.58 -12.95
C LEU A 89 19.05 -6.76 -13.34
N TYR A 90 17.98 -7.41 -13.84
CA TYR A 90 16.71 -6.73 -14.07
C TYR A 90 16.09 -6.20 -12.77
N ALA A 91 16.11 -6.97 -11.68
CA ALA A 91 15.54 -6.52 -10.41
C ALA A 91 16.30 -5.29 -9.85
N GLN A 92 17.63 -5.33 -9.89
CA GLN A 92 18.49 -4.24 -9.39
C GLN A 92 18.41 -2.97 -10.23
N SER A 93 18.13 -3.09 -11.53
CA SER A 93 17.89 -1.93 -12.42
C SER A 93 16.46 -1.40 -12.38
N GLY A 94 15.60 -1.91 -11.49
CA GLY A 94 14.20 -1.45 -11.37
C GLY A 94 13.21 -2.16 -12.31
N HIS A 95 13.68 -3.08 -13.14
CA HIS A 95 12.89 -3.83 -14.12
C HIS A 95 12.24 -5.09 -13.51
N ALA A 96 11.52 -4.93 -12.40
CA ALA A 96 11.00 -6.06 -11.63
C ALA A 96 10.00 -6.96 -12.39
N ALA A 97 9.33 -6.44 -13.42
CA ALA A 97 8.45 -7.24 -14.29
C ALA A 97 9.26 -8.14 -15.24
N GLN A 98 10.30 -7.59 -15.88
CA GLN A 98 11.20 -8.37 -16.74
C GLN A 98 11.95 -9.43 -15.93
N ALA A 99 12.39 -9.09 -14.71
CA ALA A 99 13.00 -10.05 -13.79
C ALA A 99 12.12 -11.30 -13.54
N ALA A 100 10.80 -11.11 -13.37
CA ALA A 100 9.87 -12.23 -13.23
C ALA A 100 9.67 -13.00 -14.53
N ALA A 101 9.58 -12.30 -15.67
CA ALA A 101 9.41 -12.90 -16.99
C ALA A 101 10.59 -13.79 -17.43
N VAL A 102 11.80 -13.57 -16.90
CA VAL A 102 12.94 -14.46 -17.13
C VAL A 102 12.63 -15.89 -16.69
N PHE A 103 11.99 -16.07 -15.54
CA PHE A 103 11.59 -17.39 -15.06
C PHE A 103 10.45 -18.01 -15.88
N ASP A 104 9.60 -17.18 -16.49
CA ASP A 104 8.58 -17.65 -17.44
C ASP A 104 9.20 -18.22 -18.70
N SER A 105 10.19 -17.50 -19.26
CA SER A 105 10.95 -17.98 -20.41
C SER A 105 11.69 -19.28 -20.08
N LEU A 106 12.37 -19.34 -18.93
CA LEU A 106 13.08 -20.53 -18.48
C LEU A 106 12.14 -21.74 -18.36
N ALA A 107 10.99 -21.58 -17.69
CA ALA A 107 10.02 -22.65 -17.53
C ALA A 107 9.37 -23.11 -18.85
N ALA A 108 9.23 -22.20 -19.82
CA ALA A 108 8.67 -22.53 -21.14
C ALA A 108 9.64 -23.36 -21.99
N HIS A 109 10.95 -23.06 -21.94
CA HIS A 109 11.97 -23.72 -22.75
C HIS A 109 12.56 -24.97 -22.08
N ALA A 110 12.59 -25.04 -20.76
CA ALA A 110 13.16 -26.14 -20.00
C ALA A 110 12.08 -26.81 -19.14
N LYS A 111 11.13 -27.46 -19.81
CA LYS A 111 9.95 -28.09 -19.19
C LYS A 111 10.32 -29.21 -18.21
N ASP A 112 11.45 -29.88 -18.45
CA ASP A 112 11.95 -30.98 -17.62
C ASP A 112 12.80 -30.52 -16.43
N LEU A 113 12.92 -29.20 -16.20
CA LEU A 113 13.59 -28.68 -15.01
C LEU A 113 12.99 -29.28 -13.74
N ASP A 114 13.87 -29.73 -12.86
CA ASP A 114 13.50 -30.14 -11.52
C ASP A 114 12.95 -28.95 -10.72
N ALA A 115 12.09 -29.23 -9.75
CA ALA A 115 11.52 -28.21 -8.88
C ALA A 115 12.62 -27.43 -8.14
N GLU A 116 13.70 -28.09 -7.68
CA GLU A 116 14.75 -27.43 -6.90
C GLU A 116 15.53 -26.38 -7.69
N ALA A 117 15.64 -26.57 -9.00
CA ALA A 117 16.24 -25.60 -9.90
C ALA A 117 15.51 -24.25 -9.89
N LEU A 118 14.22 -24.22 -9.50
CA LEU A 118 13.43 -22.99 -9.37
C LEU A 118 13.27 -22.57 -7.91
N LEU A 119 13.09 -23.53 -7.00
CA LEU A 119 12.86 -23.25 -5.59
C LEU A 119 14.08 -22.65 -4.90
N GLY A 120 15.28 -23.18 -5.15
CA GLY A 120 16.53 -22.69 -4.56
C GLY A 120 16.80 -21.22 -4.91
N PRO A 121 16.90 -20.87 -6.21
CA PRO A 121 17.05 -19.48 -6.64
C PRO A 121 15.91 -18.58 -6.16
N GLY A 122 14.66 -19.05 -6.22
CA GLY A 122 13.50 -18.31 -5.75
C GLY A 122 13.59 -17.89 -4.28
N MET A 123 13.98 -18.80 -3.39
CA MET A 123 14.17 -18.49 -1.96
C MET A 123 15.31 -17.49 -1.74
N ARG A 124 16.44 -17.63 -2.45
CA ARG A 124 17.55 -16.67 -2.37
C ARG A 124 17.11 -15.26 -2.79
N LEU A 125 16.38 -15.15 -3.89
CA LEU A 125 15.85 -13.87 -4.38
C LEU A 125 14.92 -13.21 -3.36
N VAL A 126 14.01 -13.97 -2.75
CA VAL A 126 13.14 -13.46 -1.67
C VAL A 126 13.98 -12.99 -0.47
N GLY A 127 15.00 -13.75 -0.08
CA GLY A 127 15.93 -13.39 0.99
C GLY A 127 16.72 -12.09 0.71
N GLN A 128 16.96 -11.77 -0.56
CA GLN A 128 17.61 -10.54 -1.01
C GLN A 128 16.62 -9.36 -1.20
N GLY A 129 15.34 -9.56 -0.90
CA GLY A 129 14.30 -8.53 -1.10
C GLY A 129 13.76 -8.43 -2.53
N MET A 130 14.20 -9.31 -3.44
CA MET A 130 13.75 -9.36 -4.84
C MET A 130 12.43 -10.13 -4.95
N TYR A 131 11.38 -9.60 -4.33
CA TYR A 131 10.14 -10.34 -4.07
C TYR A 131 9.39 -10.75 -5.34
N ARG A 132 9.33 -9.91 -6.39
CA ARG A 132 8.62 -10.25 -7.64
C ARG A 132 9.25 -11.45 -8.39
N PRO A 133 10.54 -11.39 -8.78
CA PRO A 133 11.17 -12.53 -9.44
C PRO A 133 11.24 -13.76 -8.54
N GLY A 134 11.53 -13.58 -7.24
CA GLY A 134 11.56 -14.69 -6.27
C GLY A 134 10.20 -15.38 -6.14
N ALA A 135 9.10 -14.62 -6.02
CA ALA A 135 7.75 -15.18 -5.99
C ALA A 135 7.43 -15.96 -7.28
N ARG A 136 7.86 -15.47 -8.44
CA ARG A 136 7.61 -16.15 -9.71
C ARG A 136 8.33 -17.49 -9.81
N ALA A 137 9.63 -17.52 -9.51
CA ALA A 137 10.43 -18.74 -9.48
C ALA A 137 9.85 -19.78 -8.49
N LEU A 138 9.51 -19.34 -7.27
CA LEU A 138 8.88 -20.19 -6.26
C LEU A 138 7.52 -20.74 -6.71
N ALA A 139 6.68 -19.92 -7.33
CA ALA A 139 5.38 -20.36 -7.82
C ALA A 139 5.52 -21.44 -8.91
N LEU A 140 6.49 -21.28 -9.82
CA LEU A 140 6.78 -22.26 -10.87
C LEU A 140 7.35 -23.57 -10.29
N GLY A 141 8.30 -23.49 -9.35
CA GLY A 141 8.84 -24.68 -8.67
C GLY A 141 7.79 -25.41 -7.82
N LEU A 142 6.93 -24.67 -7.11
CA LEU A 142 5.84 -25.24 -6.31
C LEU A 142 4.71 -25.83 -7.17
N ALA A 143 4.62 -25.50 -8.46
CA ALA A 143 3.70 -26.20 -9.37
C ALA A 143 4.19 -27.64 -9.64
N LYS A 144 5.51 -27.87 -9.61
CA LYS A 144 6.15 -29.18 -9.78
C LYS A 144 6.24 -29.96 -8.46
N ASN A 145 6.53 -29.27 -7.36
CA ASN A 145 6.59 -29.86 -6.02
C ASN A 145 5.70 -29.09 -5.02
N PRO A 146 4.40 -29.43 -4.93
CA PRO A 146 3.41 -28.61 -4.20
C PRO A 146 3.57 -28.55 -2.68
N TYR A 147 4.35 -29.43 -2.07
CA TYR A 147 4.39 -29.63 -0.62
C TYR A 147 5.68 -29.14 0.05
N ARG A 148 6.50 -28.37 -0.67
CA ARG A 148 7.73 -27.78 -0.11
C ARG A 148 7.42 -26.65 0.86
N ARG A 149 7.45 -26.96 2.16
CA ARG A 149 7.09 -26.06 3.26
C ARG A 149 7.96 -24.81 3.33
N ASP A 150 9.27 -24.95 3.14
CA ASP A 150 10.25 -23.87 3.07
C ASP A 150 9.97 -22.89 1.90
N ALA A 151 9.68 -23.44 0.72
CA ALA A 151 9.30 -22.67 -0.45
C ALA A 151 7.93 -21.97 -0.28
N LEU A 152 6.94 -22.65 0.31
CA LEU A 152 5.63 -22.06 0.61
C LEU A 152 5.74 -20.90 1.61
N PHE A 153 6.57 -21.04 2.65
CA PHE A 153 6.86 -19.95 3.57
C PHE A 153 7.49 -18.75 2.84
N SER A 154 8.51 -19.00 2.02
CA SER A 154 9.20 -17.95 1.27
C SER A 154 8.27 -17.26 0.26
N LEU A 155 7.39 -18.02 -0.40
CA LEU A 155 6.39 -17.49 -1.33
C LEU A 155 5.35 -16.63 -0.60
N ALA A 156 4.86 -17.08 0.56
CA ALA A 156 3.95 -16.29 1.40
C ALA A 156 4.63 -15.01 1.90
N ALA A 157 5.90 -15.06 2.29
CA ALA A 157 6.67 -13.88 2.66
C ALA A 157 6.80 -12.89 1.50
N ALA A 158 7.07 -13.39 0.29
CA ALA A 158 7.14 -12.55 -0.91
C ALA A 158 5.80 -11.87 -1.21
N TYR A 159 4.69 -12.62 -1.22
CA TYR A 159 3.36 -12.04 -1.43
C TYR A 159 2.95 -11.07 -0.32
N TYR A 160 3.35 -11.32 0.92
CA TYR A 160 3.14 -10.39 2.03
C TYR A 160 3.83 -9.04 1.78
N GLN A 161 5.10 -9.06 1.35
CA GLN A 161 5.86 -7.85 1.05
C GLN A 161 5.30 -7.11 -0.17
N LEU A 162 4.85 -7.86 -1.19
CA LEU A 162 4.18 -7.31 -2.37
C LEU A 162 2.75 -6.84 -2.10
N ARG A 163 2.20 -7.09 -0.90
CA ARG A 163 0.80 -6.82 -0.53
C ARG A 163 -0.21 -7.47 -1.47
N ASP A 164 0.17 -8.60 -2.08
CA ASP A 164 -0.69 -9.38 -2.97
C ASP A 164 -1.60 -10.31 -2.13
N SER A 165 -2.72 -9.76 -1.67
CA SER A 165 -3.72 -10.51 -0.90
C SER A 165 -4.39 -11.64 -1.68
N ALA A 166 -4.43 -11.55 -3.02
CA ALA A 166 -5.08 -12.56 -3.85
C ALA A 166 -4.27 -13.85 -3.84
N SER A 167 -2.94 -13.72 -3.92
CA SER A 167 -2.02 -14.87 -3.89
C SER A 167 -1.62 -15.28 -2.47
N LEU A 168 -1.54 -14.33 -1.52
CA LEU A 168 -1.11 -14.61 -0.14
C LEU A 168 -2.03 -15.59 0.58
N LEU A 169 -3.35 -15.39 0.53
CA LEU A 169 -4.31 -16.23 1.25
C LEU A 169 -4.26 -17.72 0.86
N PRO A 170 -4.36 -18.09 -0.44
CA PRO A 170 -4.27 -19.51 -0.82
C PRO A 170 -2.89 -20.11 -0.50
N THR A 171 -1.79 -19.34 -0.60
CA THR A 171 -0.46 -19.82 -0.20
C THR A 171 -0.36 -20.04 1.31
N ALA A 172 -0.90 -19.12 2.12
CA ALA A 172 -0.91 -19.24 3.58
C ALA A 172 -1.79 -20.41 4.05
N GLN A 173 -2.91 -20.70 3.39
CA GLN A 173 -3.75 -21.87 3.65
C GLN A 173 -2.98 -23.17 3.39
N ARG A 174 -2.24 -23.25 2.27
CA ARG A 174 -1.38 -24.41 1.96
C ARG A 174 -0.28 -24.59 2.99
N LEU A 175 0.36 -23.49 3.41
CA LEU A 175 1.41 -23.54 4.44
C LEU A 175 0.83 -23.99 5.79
N LEU A 176 -0.35 -23.49 6.19
CA LEU A 176 -1.03 -23.89 7.41
C LEU A 176 -1.40 -25.38 7.41
N ALA A 177 -1.79 -25.94 6.26
CA ALA A 177 -2.07 -27.37 6.15
C ALA A 177 -0.83 -28.25 6.41
N LEU A 178 0.38 -27.75 6.09
CA LEU A 178 1.64 -28.46 6.31
C LEU A 178 2.27 -28.16 7.68
N ASP A 179 2.00 -26.98 8.23
CA ASP A 179 2.49 -26.54 9.53
C ASP A 179 1.37 -25.80 10.30
N PRO A 180 0.41 -26.56 10.88
CA PRO A 180 -0.78 -26.00 11.53
C PRO A 180 -0.49 -25.16 12.77
N LEU A 181 0.66 -25.41 13.41
CA LEU A 181 1.10 -24.71 14.63
C LEU A 181 2.16 -23.64 14.33
N GLY A 182 2.53 -23.46 13.07
CA GLY A 182 3.47 -22.45 12.61
C GLY A 182 2.93 -21.04 12.85
N ARG A 183 3.51 -20.32 13.82
CA ARG A 183 3.23 -18.88 14.04
C ARG A 183 3.24 -18.06 12.74
N PRO A 184 4.15 -18.29 11.78
CA PRO A 184 4.11 -17.55 10.51
C PRO A 184 2.90 -17.86 9.64
N SER A 185 2.44 -19.11 9.60
CA SER A 185 1.26 -19.52 8.82
C SER A 185 0.01 -18.75 9.26
N LEU A 186 -0.21 -18.68 10.58
CA LEU A 186 -1.31 -17.91 11.17
C LEU A 186 -1.17 -16.41 10.90
N ARG A 187 0.05 -15.87 11.01
CA ARG A 187 0.32 -14.44 10.73
C ARG A 187 0.07 -14.09 9.26
N PHE A 188 0.47 -14.94 8.32
CA PHE A 188 0.22 -14.72 6.90
C PHE A 188 -1.27 -14.84 6.55
N MET A 189 -1.99 -15.76 7.19
CA MET A 189 -3.45 -15.86 7.06
C MET A 189 -4.14 -14.57 7.53
N ALA A 190 -3.81 -14.10 8.74
CA ALA A 190 -4.35 -12.84 9.27
C ALA A 190 -4.03 -11.67 8.34
N ALA A 191 -2.76 -11.54 7.92
CA ALA A 191 -2.35 -10.49 6.98
C ALA A 191 -3.07 -10.57 5.63
N GLY A 192 -3.31 -11.77 5.11
CA GLY A 192 -4.07 -11.95 3.88
C GLY A 192 -5.51 -11.45 4.00
N TRP A 193 -6.17 -11.72 5.13
CA TRP A 193 -7.50 -11.19 5.43
C TRP A 193 -7.47 -9.69 5.70
N ASP A 194 -6.48 -9.18 6.41
CA ASP A 194 -6.29 -7.75 6.65
C ASP A 194 -6.05 -6.99 5.35
N PHE A 195 -5.20 -7.49 4.44
CA PHE A 195 -4.98 -6.86 3.14
C PHE A 195 -6.23 -6.92 2.25
N ARG A 196 -7.07 -7.93 2.44
CA ARG A 196 -8.38 -8.04 1.78
C ARG A 196 -9.44 -7.12 2.41
N GLY A 197 -9.39 -6.95 3.73
CA GLY A 197 -10.32 -6.18 4.58
C GLY A 197 -9.95 -4.72 4.82
N ALA A 198 -8.71 -4.31 4.55
CA ALA A 198 -8.23 -2.92 4.56
C ALA A 198 -8.80 -2.08 3.39
N ARG A 199 -9.98 -2.47 2.90
CA ARG A 199 -10.78 -1.76 1.90
C ARG A 199 -11.94 -0.98 2.52
N ASP A 200 -12.17 -1.12 3.82
CA ASP A 200 -13.15 -0.30 4.54
C ASP A 200 -12.54 1.06 4.88
N SER A 201 -12.94 2.10 4.14
CA SER A 201 -12.66 3.48 4.53
C SER A 201 -13.83 3.97 5.39
N VAL A 202 -13.52 4.37 6.62
CA VAL A 202 -14.44 5.12 7.47
C VAL A 202 -14.02 6.58 7.43
N ALA A 203 -14.88 7.45 6.92
CA ALA A 203 -14.72 8.89 6.98
C ALA A 203 -15.73 9.46 7.98
N SER A 204 -15.25 10.06 9.06
CA SER A 204 -16.10 10.84 9.97
C SER A 204 -16.26 12.25 9.40
N VAL A 205 -17.50 12.61 9.05
CA VAL A 205 -17.83 13.88 8.40
C VAL A 205 -18.62 14.75 9.36
N VAL A 206 -18.26 16.03 9.42
CA VAL A 206 -19.00 17.04 10.18
C VAL A 206 -19.45 18.14 9.23
N ALA A 207 -20.76 18.24 9.02
CA ALA A 207 -21.37 19.37 8.32
C ALA A 207 -21.69 20.45 9.36
N ALA A 208 -21.14 21.67 9.18
CA ALA A 208 -21.33 22.76 10.14
C ALA A 208 -21.94 24.00 9.47
N ASN A 209 -22.95 24.58 10.10
CA ASN A 209 -23.48 25.88 9.72
C ASN A 209 -22.92 26.97 10.64
N LEU A 210 -21.95 27.72 10.13
CA LEU A 210 -21.32 28.83 10.86
C LEU A 210 -22.10 30.16 10.71
N LYS A 211 -23.16 30.19 9.90
CA LYS A 211 -23.95 31.40 9.61
C LYS A 211 -24.98 31.67 10.71
N ALA A 212 -25.47 32.90 10.74
CA ALA A 212 -26.50 33.35 11.69
C ALA A 212 -27.93 32.88 11.34
N GLY A 213 -28.17 32.44 10.10
CA GLY A 213 -29.43 31.84 9.65
C GLY A 213 -29.28 30.34 9.37
N SER A 214 -30.39 29.59 9.42
CA SER A 214 -30.41 28.16 9.09
C SER A 214 -29.88 27.91 7.67
N SER A 215 -29.18 26.80 7.47
CA SER A 215 -28.81 26.39 6.12
C SER A 215 -30.06 25.90 5.37
N ARG A 216 -30.06 26.05 4.06
CA ARG A 216 -30.97 25.25 3.22
C ARG A 216 -30.51 23.79 3.28
N PRO A 217 -31.41 22.79 3.13
CA PRO A 217 -31.00 21.42 2.89
C PRO A 217 -30.07 21.36 1.67
N PHE A 218 -29.04 20.54 1.74
CA PHE A 218 -28.07 20.40 0.66
C PHE A 218 -27.54 18.97 0.59
N ARG A 219 -27.03 18.60 -0.58
CA ARG A 219 -26.46 17.29 -0.83
C ARG A 219 -24.96 17.37 -0.86
N ILE A 220 -24.31 16.39 -0.24
CA ILE A 220 -22.86 16.20 -0.37
C ILE A 220 -22.58 14.90 -1.08
N THR A 221 -21.60 14.92 -1.98
CA THR A 221 -21.02 13.72 -2.57
C THR A 221 -19.56 13.61 -2.12
N LEU A 222 -19.24 12.52 -1.45
CA LEU A 222 -17.89 12.13 -1.07
C LEU A 222 -17.36 11.17 -2.13
N GLU A 223 -16.22 11.48 -2.72
CA GLU A 223 -15.52 10.63 -3.69
C GLU A 223 -14.26 10.07 -3.03
N PHE A 224 -14.13 8.75 -3.00
CA PHE A 224 -12.97 8.04 -2.49
C PHE A 224 -12.00 7.80 -3.63
N LEU A 225 -10.75 8.18 -3.43
CA LEU A 225 -9.73 8.26 -4.47
C LEU A 225 -8.70 7.15 -4.31
N ASP A 226 -8.13 6.69 -5.42
CA ASP A 226 -6.94 5.85 -5.42
C ASP A 226 -5.65 6.66 -5.21
N ALA A 227 -4.50 5.97 -5.21
CA ALA A 227 -3.18 6.60 -5.06
C ALA A 227 -2.81 7.55 -6.21
N ALA A 228 -3.48 7.44 -7.37
CA ALA A 228 -3.33 8.34 -8.51
C ALA A 228 -4.33 9.51 -8.48
N GLY A 229 -5.20 9.59 -7.46
CA GLY A 229 -6.21 10.63 -7.30
C GLY A 229 -7.50 10.40 -8.09
N GLN A 230 -7.71 9.21 -8.65
CA GLN A 230 -8.92 8.86 -9.41
C GLN A 230 -10.03 8.33 -8.50
N PRO A 231 -11.31 8.71 -8.71
CA PRO A 231 -12.41 8.23 -7.88
C PRO A 231 -12.68 6.74 -8.13
N VAL A 232 -12.60 5.94 -7.07
CA VAL A 232 -12.85 4.48 -7.06
C VAL A 232 -14.15 4.10 -6.35
N ALA A 233 -14.73 5.00 -5.57
CA ALA A 233 -16.06 4.86 -4.98
C ALA A 233 -16.64 6.24 -4.66
N SER A 234 -17.97 6.32 -4.50
CA SER A 234 -18.65 7.55 -4.08
C SER A 234 -19.78 7.28 -3.11
N TYR A 235 -20.00 8.19 -2.17
CA TYR A 235 -21.11 8.17 -1.22
C TYR A 235 -21.84 9.51 -1.24
N THR A 236 -23.16 9.47 -1.34
CA THR A 236 -24.00 10.67 -1.39
C THR A 236 -24.90 10.73 -0.17
N GLN A 237 -24.94 11.88 0.50
CA GLN A 237 -25.76 12.09 1.68
C GLN A 237 -26.55 13.39 1.55
N ASP A 238 -27.85 13.30 1.79
CA ASP A 238 -28.70 14.47 1.98
C ASP A 238 -28.54 14.98 3.42
N ILE A 239 -28.21 16.27 3.52
CA ILE A 239 -28.04 16.97 4.79
C ILE A 239 -29.25 17.89 4.98
N PRO A 240 -30.04 17.68 6.05
CA PRO A 240 -31.18 18.55 6.35
C PRO A 240 -30.70 19.97 6.70
N ALA A 241 -31.65 20.90 6.82
CA ALA A 241 -31.35 22.25 7.26
C ALA A 241 -30.66 22.23 8.63
N ILE A 242 -29.43 22.73 8.68
CA ILE A 242 -28.65 22.82 9.91
C ILE A 242 -28.95 24.18 10.57
N PRO A 243 -29.44 24.21 11.82
CA PRO A 243 -29.69 25.46 12.53
C PRO A 243 -28.43 26.34 12.65
N PRO A 244 -28.60 27.64 12.92
CA PRO A 244 -27.48 28.55 13.10
C PRO A 244 -26.50 28.03 14.16
N ARG A 245 -25.19 28.11 13.86
CA ARG A 245 -24.09 27.72 14.77
C ARG A 245 -24.12 26.24 15.19
N GLN A 246 -24.85 25.37 14.49
CA GLN A 246 -24.88 23.94 14.77
C GLN A 246 -24.09 23.11 13.75
N SER A 247 -23.80 21.87 14.12
CA SER A 247 -23.20 20.88 13.25
C SER A 247 -23.90 19.53 13.39
N GLN A 248 -23.84 18.75 12.31
CA GLN A 248 -24.29 17.38 12.26
C GLN A 248 -23.10 16.51 11.87
N ALA A 249 -22.78 15.54 12.72
CA ALA A 249 -21.75 14.54 12.45
C ALA A 249 -22.39 13.23 11.97
N PHE A 250 -21.71 12.53 11.08
CA PHE A 250 -22.08 11.19 10.64
C PHE A 250 -20.84 10.46 10.14
N ASP A 251 -20.86 9.13 10.29
CA ASP A 251 -19.82 8.26 9.78
C ASP A 251 -20.22 7.69 8.43
N VAL A 252 -19.27 7.71 7.50
CA VAL A 252 -19.43 7.15 6.16
C VAL A 252 -18.53 5.94 6.07
N LYS A 253 -19.15 4.77 5.91
CA LYS A 253 -18.44 3.51 5.65
C LYS A 253 -18.58 3.16 4.17
N VAL A 254 -17.45 3.13 3.47
CA VAL A 254 -17.41 2.71 2.07
C VAL A 254 -16.33 1.66 1.88
N SER A 255 -16.72 0.57 1.22
CA SER A 255 -15.80 -0.49 0.80
C SER A 255 -15.41 -0.27 -0.66
N GLY A 256 -14.11 -0.13 -0.94
CA GLY A 256 -13.61 0.07 -2.29
C GLY A 256 -12.17 -0.42 -2.47
N ARG A 257 -11.85 -0.95 -3.66
CA ARG A 257 -10.50 -1.45 -3.95
C ARG A 257 -9.56 -0.27 -4.19
N GLY A 258 -8.49 -0.17 -3.41
CA GLY A 258 -7.41 0.78 -3.66
C GLY A 258 -7.67 2.20 -3.15
N ILE A 259 -8.61 2.40 -2.22
CA ILE A 259 -8.83 3.72 -1.60
C ILE A 259 -7.56 4.17 -0.86
N ALA A 260 -7.04 5.33 -1.23
CA ALA A 260 -5.89 6.00 -0.63
C ALA A 260 -6.22 7.40 -0.09
N GLY A 261 -7.40 7.96 -0.43
CA GLY A 261 -7.86 9.25 0.03
C GLY A 261 -9.34 9.50 -0.25
N TRP A 262 -9.84 10.70 0.05
CA TRP A 262 -11.20 11.12 -0.27
C TRP A 262 -11.26 12.63 -0.52
N ARG A 263 -12.25 13.06 -1.28
CA ARG A 263 -12.62 14.47 -1.48
C ARG A 263 -14.14 14.62 -1.39
N TYR A 264 -14.62 15.84 -1.22
CA TYR A 264 -16.05 16.14 -1.23
C TYR A 264 -16.38 17.19 -2.29
N ARG A 265 -17.61 17.13 -2.80
CA ARG A 265 -18.21 18.18 -3.65
C ARG A 265 -19.63 18.45 -3.18
N ALA A 266 -19.98 19.74 -3.13
CA ALA A 266 -21.37 20.14 -3.02
C ALA A 266 -22.08 19.80 -4.34
N SER A 267 -23.30 19.27 -4.27
CA SER A 267 -24.16 18.97 -5.42
C SER A 267 -25.42 19.82 -5.37
#